data_AF-A0A182TCI5-F1
#
_entry.id   AF-A0A182TCI5-F1
#
_cell.length_a   1.000
_cell.length_b   1.000
_cell.length_c   1.000
_cell.angle_alpha   90.00
_cell.angle_beta   90.00
_cell.angle_gamma   90.00
#
_symmetry.space_group_name_H-M   'P 1'
#
loop_
_entity.id
_entity.type
_entity.pdbx_description
1 polymer ?
#
loop_
_entity_poly.entity_id
_entity_poly.type
_entity_poly.pdbx_seq_one_letter_code
_entity_poly.pdbx_strand_id
1 'polypeptide(L)'
;QLREIGQLATNIILEPVGRNTAPAVALAAHLAAEEDPDSILLVLAADHLIKKVENFHSAIEAALQFAMQNHLVTFGIIPEHPETGYGYIKRGSMLSNACFNVDSFVEKPCLEKAQEYLTCGEYSWNSGMFMFKTAKFLQELEAFSPGIFINTRKSVADSKRDMNFIRVEKETFEHCPSDSIDYAVMEKTSDAVVIPIDAGWSDVGSWSSLWDVSEKDTLGNVNIGEIISINSNNNYISSDSALVATIGLDNLVVINTNDALLISTKDQVQDVKKVVDELKRRNLHHYRQHSSSYRPWGKICDIDSGEHY
;
A
#
# COMPACT_ATOMS: atom_id res chain seq x y z
N GLN A 1 -3.79 -11.61 -10.32
CA GLN A 1 -5.01 -11.18 -9.62
C GLN A 1 -6.26 -11.17 -10.51
N LEU A 2 -6.64 -10.09 -11.23
CA LEU A 2 -7.90 -10.04 -11.99
C LEU A 2 -8.10 -11.21 -12.99
N ARG A 3 -7.01 -11.63 -13.65
CA ARG A 3 -7.01 -12.82 -14.53
C ARG A 3 -7.23 -14.13 -13.78
N GLU A 4 -6.62 -14.30 -12.61
CA GLU A 4 -6.71 -15.53 -11.81
C GLU A 4 -8.13 -15.77 -11.31
N ILE A 5 -8.87 -14.68 -11.04
CA ILE A 5 -10.27 -14.76 -10.59
C ILE A 5 -11.30 -14.67 -11.74
N GLY A 6 -10.84 -14.61 -13.00
CA GLY A 6 -11.72 -14.53 -14.16
C GLY A 6 -12.51 -13.22 -14.30
N GLN A 7 -12.04 -12.12 -13.70
CA GLN A 7 -12.69 -10.80 -13.68
C GLN A 7 -11.92 -9.74 -14.48
N LEU A 8 -11.00 -10.16 -15.35
CA LEU A 8 -10.32 -9.22 -16.24
C LEU A 8 -11.31 -8.72 -17.29
N ALA A 9 -11.54 -7.41 -17.28
CA ALA A 9 -12.34 -6.70 -18.27
C ALA A 9 -11.62 -5.40 -18.65
N THR A 10 -12.35 -4.43 -19.18
CA THR A 10 -11.85 -3.06 -19.36
C THR A 10 -11.86 -2.30 -18.04
N ASN A 11 -11.15 -2.83 -17.03
CA ASN A 11 -11.18 -2.36 -15.64
C ASN A 11 -9.78 -2.04 -15.07
N ILE A 12 -8.75 -1.97 -15.92
CA ILE A 12 -7.43 -1.46 -15.52
C ILE A 12 -7.30 0.01 -15.91
N ILE A 13 -7.30 0.89 -14.92
CA ILE A 13 -7.12 2.33 -15.12
C ILE A 13 -5.63 2.64 -15.22
N LEU A 14 -5.21 3.32 -16.28
CA LEU A 14 -3.82 3.73 -16.49
C LEU A 14 -3.67 5.21 -16.15
N GLU A 15 -2.98 5.49 -15.04
CA GLU A 15 -2.56 6.83 -14.67
C GLU A 15 -1.34 7.26 -15.51
N PRO A 16 -1.39 8.40 -16.21
CA PRO A 16 -0.28 8.86 -17.03
C PRO A 16 0.90 9.40 -16.20
N VAL A 17 0.64 9.81 -14.96
CA VAL A 17 1.61 10.34 -13.99
C VAL A 17 1.13 10.01 -12.58
N GLY A 18 2.04 9.70 -11.65
CA GLY A 18 1.65 9.47 -10.26
C GLY A 18 1.19 10.76 -9.56
N ARG A 19 -0.04 10.75 -9.02
CA ARG A 19 -0.64 11.87 -8.27
C ARG A 19 -1.09 11.51 -6.85
N ASN A 20 -0.54 10.43 -6.29
CA ASN A 20 -0.90 9.89 -4.97
C ASN A 20 -2.35 9.33 -4.93
N THR A 21 -2.86 8.95 -3.76
CA THR A 21 -4.05 8.09 -3.64
C THR A 21 -5.38 8.78 -3.91
N ALA A 22 -5.55 10.07 -3.59
CA ALA A 22 -6.84 10.74 -3.79
C ALA A 22 -7.26 10.79 -5.27
N PRO A 23 -6.40 11.19 -6.22
CA PRO A 23 -6.74 11.16 -7.64
C PRO A 23 -7.01 9.76 -8.18
N ALA A 24 -6.25 8.75 -7.76
CA ALA A 24 -6.46 7.36 -8.18
C ALA A 24 -7.85 6.84 -7.75
N VAL A 25 -8.23 7.07 -6.49
CA VAL A 25 -9.54 6.68 -5.98
C VAL A 25 -10.66 7.50 -6.65
N ALA A 26 -10.44 8.78 -6.92
CA ALA A 26 -11.40 9.63 -7.63
C ALA A 26 -11.65 9.17 -9.08
N LEU A 27 -10.62 8.71 -9.80
CA LEU A 27 -10.79 8.10 -11.12
C LEU A 27 -11.68 6.85 -11.04
N ALA A 28 -11.40 5.96 -10.09
CA ALA A 28 -12.21 4.75 -9.87
C ALA A 28 -13.65 5.10 -9.49
N ALA A 29 -13.85 6.13 -8.66
CA ALA A 29 -15.18 6.59 -8.26
C ALA A 29 -15.98 7.19 -9.41
N HIS A 30 -15.40 8.05 -10.24
CA HIS A 30 -16.11 8.57 -11.42
C HIS A 30 -16.51 7.46 -12.38
N LEU A 31 -15.64 6.47 -12.61
CA LEU A 31 -15.95 5.33 -13.47
C LEU A 31 -17.04 4.43 -12.87
N ALA A 32 -16.99 4.14 -11.58
CA ALA A 32 -18.03 3.37 -10.89
C ALA A 32 -19.39 4.10 -10.91
N ALA A 33 -19.37 5.44 -10.81
CA ALA A 33 -20.58 6.27 -10.88
C ALA A 33 -21.28 6.26 -12.24
N GLU A 34 -20.56 5.95 -13.33
CA GLU A 34 -21.17 5.79 -14.66
C GLU A 34 -22.07 4.55 -14.74
N GLU A 35 -21.76 3.50 -13.96
CA GLU A 35 -22.56 2.27 -13.89
C GLU A 35 -23.66 2.38 -12.82
N ASP A 36 -23.26 2.79 -11.61
CA ASP A 36 -24.16 3.00 -10.47
C ASP A 36 -23.59 4.11 -9.56
N PRO A 37 -24.23 5.30 -9.51
CA PRO A 37 -23.83 6.39 -8.62
C PRO A 37 -23.76 6.00 -7.14
N ASP A 38 -24.57 5.03 -6.69
CA ASP A 38 -24.64 4.59 -5.30
C ASP A 38 -23.85 3.29 -5.04
N SER A 39 -22.99 2.89 -5.99
CA SER A 39 -22.07 1.76 -5.84
C SER A 39 -21.20 1.91 -4.59
N ILE A 40 -20.89 0.79 -3.94
CA ILE A 40 -19.96 0.73 -2.81
C ILE A 40 -18.56 0.46 -3.36
N LEU A 41 -17.62 1.33 -3.02
CA LEU A 41 -16.21 1.14 -3.30
C LEU A 41 -15.51 0.59 -2.07
N LEU A 42 -14.75 -0.48 -2.25
CA LEU A 42 -13.75 -0.97 -1.31
C LEU A 42 -12.36 -0.68 -1.88
N VAL A 43 -11.65 0.24 -1.24
CA VAL A 43 -10.31 0.69 -1.65
C VAL A 43 -9.27 -0.08 -0.83
N LEU A 44 -8.40 -0.80 -1.52
CA LEU A 44 -7.35 -1.63 -0.91
C LEU A 44 -6.00 -1.30 -1.55
N ALA A 45 -4.94 -1.28 -0.74
CA ALA A 45 -3.58 -1.26 -1.26
C ALA A 45 -3.18 -2.65 -1.76
N ALA A 46 -2.45 -2.71 -2.87
CA ALA A 46 -2.10 -3.97 -3.53
C ALA A 46 -0.89 -4.70 -2.88
N ASP A 47 -0.19 -4.01 -2.00
CA ASP A 47 1.08 -4.39 -1.37
C ASP A 47 0.95 -4.76 0.12
N HIS A 48 -0.26 -4.75 0.68
CA HIS A 48 -0.50 -5.18 2.05
C HIS A 48 -0.58 -6.71 2.19
N LEU A 49 -0.07 -7.22 3.30
CA LEU A 49 -0.29 -8.59 3.73
C LEU A 49 -1.40 -8.65 4.77
N ILE A 50 -2.34 -9.57 4.59
CA ILE A 50 -3.41 -9.87 5.56
C ILE A 50 -3.35 -11.36 5.90
N LYS A 51 -3.02 -11.69 7.15
CA LYS A 51 -2.90 -13.09 7.61
C LYS A 51 -4.23 -13.68 8.09
N LYS A 52 -5.03 -12.89 8.81
CA LYS A 52 -6.31 -13.33 9.40
C LYS A 52 -7.47 -12.95 8.48
N VAL A 53 -7.58 -13.67 7.36
CA VAL A 53 -8.54 -13.38 6.28
C VAL A 53 -10.00 -13.39 6.76
N GLU A 54 -10.39 -14.31 7.64
CA GLU A 54 -11.75 -14.40 8.18
C GLU A 54 -12.15 -13.15 8.98
N ASN A 55 -11.21 -12.62 9.79
CA ASN A 55 -11.43 -11.38 10.54
C ASN A 55 -11.58 -10.18 9.59
N PHE A 56 -10.79 -10.15 8.52
CA PHE A 56 -10.87 -9.10 7.51
C PHE A 56 -12.21 -9.12 6.76
N HIS A 57 -12.69 -10.29 6.33
CA HIS A 57 -14.00 -10.42 5.70
C HIS A 57 -15.14 -10.01 6.65
N SER A 58 -15.08 -10.43 7.91
CA SER A 58 -16.06 -10.01 8.93
C SER A 58 -16.09 -8.48 9.11
N ALA A 59 -14.92 -7.84 9.04
CA ALA A 59 -14.82 -6.38 9.08
C ALA A 59 -15.38 -5.70 7.83
N ILE A 60 -15.16 -6.27 6.64
CA ILE A 60 -15.75 -5.79 5.38
C ILE A 60 -17.28 -5.84 5.46
N GLU A 61 -17.85 -6.93 5.97
CA GLU A 61 -19.31 -7.06 6.14
C GLU A 61 -19.87 -6.01 7.11
N ALA A 62 -19.16 -5.76 8.22
CA ALA A 62 -19.52 -4.69 9.15
C ALA A 62 -19.39 -3.30 8.51
N ALA A 63 -18.30 -3.04 7.78
CA ALA A 63 -18.06 -1.79 7.06
C ALA A 63 -19.16 -1.47 6.06
N LEU A 64 -19.64 -2.50 5.34
CA LEU A 64 -20.69 -2.36 4.34
C LEU A 64 -21.95 -1.73 4.92
N GLN A 65 -22.34 -2.11 6.14
CA GLN A 65 -23.53 -1.56 6.80
C GLN A 65 -23.41 -0.04 7.05
N PHE A 66 -22.23 0.44 7.42
CA PHE A 66 -21.98 1.86 7.66
C PHE A 66 -21.79 2.64 6.35
N ALA A 67 -21.08 2.07 5.37
CA ALA A 67 -20.94 2.67 4.04
C ALA A 67 -22.31 2.85 3.36
N MET A 68 -23.22 1.88 3.51
CA MET A 68 -24.61 1.99 3.03
C MET A 68 -25.39 3.15 3.69
N GLN A 69 -24.98 3.58 4.88
CA GLN A 69 -25.54 4.71 5.63
C GLN A 69 -24.79 6.03 5.36
N ASN A 70 -24.02 6.11 4.26
CA ASN A 70 -23.25 7.28 3.83
C ASN A 70 -22.09 7.68 4.76
N HIS A 71 -21.57 6.75 5.56
CA HIS A 71 -20.30 6.95 6.25
C HIS A 71 -19.10 6.66 5.34
N LEU A 72 -17.98 7.36 5.60
CA LEU A 72 -16.68 7.03 5.01
C LEU A 72 -15.94 6.13 5.98
N VAL A 73 -15.96 4.82 5.71
CA VAL A 73 -15.37 3.83 6.60
C VAL A 73 -13.88 3.71 6.32
N THR A 74 -13.06 3.72 7.38
CA THR A 74 -11.65 3.32 7.35
C THR A 74 -11.42 2.13 8.27
N PHE A 75 -10.44 1.30 7.93
CA PHE A 75 -10.07 0.13 8.73
C PHE A 75 -8.85 0.47 9.58
N GLY A 76 -9.03 0.47 10.91
CA GLY A 76 -7.96 0.74 11.85
C GLY A 76 -7.30 -0.54 12.33
N ILE A 77 -5.99 -0.72 12.15
CA ILE A 77 -5.32 -1.90 12.70
C ILE A 77 -5.05 -1.70 14.18
N ILE A 78 -5.33 -2.70 15.00
CA ILE A 78 -5.03 -2.64 16.43
C ILE A 78 -3.49 -2.62 16.60
N PRO A 79 -2.90 -1.58 17.20
CA PRO A 79 -1.45 -1.47 17.35
C PRO A 79 -0.92 -2.55 18.28
N GLU A 80 0.12 -3.28 17.85
CA GLU A 80 0.81 -4.27 18.68
C GLU A 80 2.07 -3.67 19.35
N HIS A 81 2.63 -2.61 18.75
CA HIS A 81 3.83 -1.91 19.19
C HIS A 81 3.75 -0.40 18.90
N PRO A 82 4.62 0.44 19.46
CA PRO A 82 4.64 1.87 19.17
C PRO A 82 5.35 2.15 17.83
N GLU A 83 4.63 2.06 16.73
CA GLU A 83 5.15 2.38 15.39
C GLU A 83 5.19 3.89 15.14
N THR A 84 6.26 4.39 14.51
CA THR A 84 6.40 5.82 14.17
C THR A 84 6.27 6.08 12.66
N GLY A 85 6.35 5.02 11.85
CA GLY A 85 6.20 5.08 10.40
C GLY A 85 4.75 5.18 9.92
N TYR A 86 3.76 4.86 10.77
CA TYR A 86 2.35 4.81 10.39
C TYR A 86 1.57 6.06 10.81
N GLY A 87 0.49 6.32 10.08
CA GLY A 87 -0.59 7.17 10.55
C GLY A 87 -1.41 6.47 11.65
N TYR A 88 -1.96 7.25 12.57
CA TYR A 88 -2.82 6.80 13.65
C TYR A 88 -4.20 7.44 13.52
N ILE A 89 -5.23 6.70 13.91
CA ILE A 89 -6.64 7.11 13.93
C ILE A 89 -7.08 7.06 15.38
N LYS A 90 -7.47 8.22 15.93
CA LYS A 90 -8.07 8.29 17.26
C LYS A 90 -9.54 7.94 17.18
N ARG A 91 -9.97 6.95 17.95
CA ARG A 91 -11.38 6.56 18.03
C ARG A 91 -12.15 7.59 18.87
N GLY A 92 -13.25 8.06 18.31
CA GLY A 92 -14.20 8.95 18.96
C GLY A 92 -15.34 8.18 19.62
N SER A 93 -16.54 8.75 19.57
CA SER A 93 -17.73 8.12 20.16
C SER A 93 -18.07 6.80 19.47
N MET A 94 -18.46 5.82 20.29
CA MET A 94 -18.87 4.50 19.82
C MET A 94 -20.24 4.59 19.14
N LEU A 95 -20.32 4.19 17.86
CA LEU A 95 -21.57 4.08 17.12
C LEU A 95 -22.17 2.67 17.27
N SER A 96 -21.30 1.65 17.35
CA SER A 96 -21.67 0.27 17.63
C SER A 96 -20.48 -0.46 18.26
N ASN A 97 -20.68 -1.70 18.69
CA ASN A 97 -19.59 -2.53 19.25
C ASN A 97 -18.40 -2.73 18.29
N ALA A 98 -18.59 -2.53 16.98
CA ALA A 98 -17.57 -2.73 15.96
C ALA A 98 -17.14 -1.43 15.26
N CYS A 99 -17.73 -0.28 15.58
CA CYS A 99 -17.55 0.95 14.81
C CYS A 99 -17.57 2.19 15.69
N PHE A 100 -16.60 3.08 15.47
CA PHE A 100 -16.41 4.33 16.19
C PHE A 100 -16.37 5.49 15.21
N ASN A 101 -16.82 6.67 15.61
CA ASN A 101 -16.50 7.88 14.86
C ASN A 101 -14.98 8.10 14.86
N VAL A 102 -14.45 8.74 13.82
CA VAL A 102 -13.06 9.21 13.84
C VAL A 102 -13.02 10.56 14.55
N ASP A 103 -12.23 10.66 15.63
CA ASP A 103 -12.02 11.94 16.34
C ASP A 103 -10.92 12.76 15.66
N SER A 104 -9.81 12.11 15.29
CA SER A 104 -8.71 12.74 14.56
C SER A 104 -7.80 11.71 13.90
N PHE A 105 -7.11 12.15 12.85
CA PHE A 105 -5.95 11.46 12.29
C PHE A 105 -4.67 12.12 12.79
N VAL A 106 -3.64 11.31 13.03
CA VAL A 106 -2.33 11.75 13.47
C VAL A 106 -1.28 11.07 12.62
N GLU A 107 -0.56 11.84 11.80
CA GLU A 107 0.48 11.27 10.94
C GLU A 107 1.82 11.17 11.67
N LYS A 108 2.43 9.97 11.65
CA LYS A 108 3.82 9.69 12.03
C LYS A 108 4.25 10.33 13.36
N PRO A 109 3.64 9.92 14.48
CA PRO A 109 3.99 10.46 15.80
C PRO A 109 5.44 10.12 16.18
N CYS A 110 6.00 10.90 17.11
CA CYS A 110 7.26 10.50 17.76
C CYS A 110 7.04 9.26 18.64
N LEU A 111 8.13 8.55 18.96
CA LEU A 111 8.08 7.31 19.74
C LEU A 111 7.35 7.46 21.08
N GLU A 112 7.56 8.58 21.78
CA GLU A 112 6.88 8.90 23.04
C GLU A 112 5.36 8.91 22.87
N LYS A 113 4.86 9.62 21.86
CA LYS A 113 3.42 9.66 21.54
C LYS A 113 2.89 8.31 21.08
N ALA A 114 3.64 7.58 20.26
CA ALA A 114 3.24 6.24 19.82
C ALA A 114 3.08 5.29 21.02
N GLN A 115 3.95 5.39 22.04
CA GLN A 115 3.83 4.64 23.29
C GLN A 115 2.61 5.06 24.11
N GLU A 116 2.31 6.35 24.18
CA GLU A 116 1.07 6.86 24.80
C GLU A 116 -0.18 6.32 24.09
N TYR A 117 -0.18 6.32 22.75
CA TYR A 117 -1.29 5.83 21.92
C TYR A 117 -1.54 4.34 22.13
N LEU A 118 -0.47 3.54 22.21
CA LEU A 118 -0.56 2.13 22.54
C LEU A 118 -1.12 1.92 23.96
N THR A 119 -0.68 2.72 24.94
CA THR A 119 -1.05 2.55 26.35
C THR A 119 -2.49 2.97 26.62
N CYS A 120 -2.98 4.06 26.03
CA CYS A 120 -4.38 4.47 26.18
C CYS A 120 -5.34 3.51 25.46
N GLY A 121 -4.84 2.79 24.44
CA GLY A 121 -5.61 1.84 23.66
C GLY A 121 -6.69 2.48 22.79
N GLU A 122 -6.84 3.81 22.74
CA GLU A 122 -7.89 4.50 21.99
C GLU A 122 -7.55 4.68 20.51
N TYR A 123 -6.31 4.43 20.11
CA TYR A 123 -5.85 4.65 18.74
C TYR A 123 -5.74 3.34 17.95
N SER A 124 -5.85 3.46 16.64
CA SER A 124 -5.59 2.38 15.68
C SER A 124 -4.64 2.87 14.59
N TRP A 125 -3.82 2.00 14.00
CA TRP A 125 -3.03 2.39 12.84
C TRP A 125 -3.94 2.59 11.63
N ASN A 126 -3.67 3.63 10.85
CA ASN A 126 -4.32 3.85 9.57
C ASN A 126 -3.82 2.82 8.55
N SER A 127 -4.69 1.90 8.14
CA SER A 127 -4.34 0.86 7.17
C SER A 127 -4.32 1.35 5.73
N GLY A 128 -4.77 2.57 5.44
CA GLY A 128 -4.98 3.05 4.06
C GLY A 128 -6.08 2.30 3.28
N MET A 129 -6.88 1.48 3.96
CA MET A 129 -8.06 0.83 3.39
C MET A 129 -9.32 1.63 3.71
N PHE A 130 -10.22 1.75 2.73
CA PHE A 130 -11.44 2.54 2.86
C PHE A 130 -12.65 1.84 2.24
N MET A 131 -13.84 2.13 2.76
CA MET A 131 -15.09 1.72 2.15
C MET A 131 -16.15 2.83 2.23
N PHE A 132 -16.77 3.16 1.10
CA PHE A 132 -17.79 4.20 1.02
C PHE A 132 -18.64 4.07 -0.23
N LYS A 133 -19.80 4.74 -0.25
CA LYS A 133 -20.54 4.97 -1.49
C LYS A 133 -19.80 5.94 -2.38
N THR A 134 -19.81 5.65 -3.68
CA THR A 134 -19.24 6.49 -4.73
C THR A 134 -19.81 7.92 -4.69
N ALA A 135 -21.14 8.08 -4.68
CA ALA A 135 -21.78 9.40 -4.62
C ALA A 135 -21.34 10.21 -3.39
N LYS A 136 -21.29 9.58 -2.22
CA LYS A 136 -20.91 10.25 -0.97
C LYS A 136 -19.44 10.67 -1.00
N PHE A 137 -18.53 9.81 -1.44
CA PHE A 137 -17.12 10.17 -1.56
C PHE A 137 -16.89 11.31 -2.56
N LEU A 138 -17.54 11.26 -3.73
CA LEU A 138 -17.44 12.31 -4.74
C LEU A 138 -17.98 13.65 -4.23
N GLN A 139 -19.05 13.65 -3.43
CA GLN A 139 -19.58 14.84 -2.77
C GLN A 139 -18.57 15.46 -1.79
N GLU A 140 -17.96 14.65 -0.90
CA GLU A 140 -16.94 15.14 0.04
C GLU A 140 -15.69 15.63 -0.70
N LEU A 141 -15.27 14.94 -1.77
CA LEU A 141 -14.14 15.33 -2.60
C LEU A 141 -14.38 16.66 -3.31
N GLU A 142 -15.58 16.90 -3.85
CA GLU A 142 -15.95 18.18 -4.45
C GLU A 142 -15.91 19.32 -3.42
N ALA A 143 -16.36 19.06 -2.19
CA ALA A 143 -16.35 20.05 -1.12
C ALA A 143 -14.94 20.42 -0.63
N PHE A 144 -14.06 19.42 -0.41
CA PHE A 144 -12.77 19.63 0.23
C PHE A 144 -11.59 19.76 -0.73
N SER A 145 -11.69 19.16 -1.91
CA SER A 145 -10.63 19.10 -2.91
C SER A 145 -11.19 19.25 -4.33
N PRO A 146 -11.88 20.37 -4.66
CA PRO A 146 -12.57 20.56 -5.93
C PRO A 146 -11.64 20.46 -7.14
N GLY A 147 -10.36 20.83 -6.99
CA GLY A 147 -9.36 20.67 -8.04
C GLY A 147 -9.13 19.21 -8.45
N ILE A 148 -9.13 18.28 -7.49
CA ILE A 148 -9.02 16.84 -7.77
C ILE A 148 -10.31 16.36 -8.42
N PHE A 149 -11.47 16.71 -7.86
CA PHE A 149 -12.77 16.32 -8.39
C PHE A 149 -12.96 16.72 -9.87
N ILE A 150 -12.70 17.99 -10.20
CA ILE A 150 -12.91 18.53 -11.55
C ILE A 150 -11.97 17.88 -12.57
N ASN A 151 -10.67 17.76 -12.26
CA ASN A 151 -9.69 17.22 -13.20
C ASN A 151 -9.90 15.73 -13.42
N THR A 152 -10.17 14.95 -12.37
CA THR A 152 -10.43 13.51 -12.52
C THR A 152 -11.72 13.25 -13.27
N ARG A 153 -12.80 14.01 -13.02
CA ARG A 153 -14.06 13.91 -13.77
C ARG A 153 -13.86 14.17 -15.27
N LYS A 154 -13.17 15.26 -15.62
CA LYS A 154 -12.89 15.61 -17.02
C LYS A 154 -12.00 14.58 -17.69
N SER A 155 -10.96 14.13 -17.00
CA SER A 155 -10.02 13.14 -17.53
C SER A 155 -10.68 11.76 -17.77
N VAL A 156 -11.66 11.38 -16.95
CA VAL A 156 -12.50 10.20 -17.19
C VAL A 156 -13.45 10.39 -18.37
N ALA A 157 -14.10 11.55 -18.48
CA ALA A 157 -15.04 11.84 -19.57
C ALA A 157 -14.40 11.73 -20.96
N ASP A 158 -13.14 12.17 -21.09
CA ASP A 158 -12.36 12.11 -22.32
C ASP A 158 -11.45 10.86 -22.42
N SER A 159 -11.73 9.83 -21.59
CA SER A 159 -10.92 8.61 -21.54
C SER A 159 -11.10 7.73 -22.78
N LYS A 160 -10.04 6.97 -23.11
CA LYS A 160 -10.05 5.97 -24.18
C LYS A 160 -10.03 4.57 -23.58
N ARG A 161 -11.03 3.77 -23.95
CA ARG A 161 -11.16 2.36 -23.57
C ARG A 161 -10.61 1.48 -24.68
N ASP A 162 -9.61 0.66 -24.36
CA ASP A 162 -8.98 -0.23 -25.32
C ASP A 162 -8.46 -1.50 -24.62
N MET A 163 -8.83 -2.65 -25.18
CA MET A 163 -8.59 -3.97 -24.59
C MET A 163 -9.07 -4.03 -23.13
N ASN A 164 -8.14 -4.20 -22.19
CA ASN A 164 -8.42 -4.28 -20.75
C ASN A 164 -8.17 -2.95 -20.03
N PHE A 165 -7.84 -1.88 -20.76
CA PHE A 165 -7.33 -0.63 -20.20
C PHE A 165 -8.29 0.54 -20.42
N ILE A 166 -8.40 1.37 -19.38
CA ILE A 166 -9.00 2.70 -19.44
C ILE A 166 -7.83 3.70 -19.36
N ARG A 167 -7.60 4.43 -20.44
CA ARG A 167 -6.58 5.47 -20.52
C ARG A 167 -7.25 6.82 -20.33
N VAL A 168 -7.06 7.40 -19.15
CA VAL A 168 -7.61 8.71 -18.82
C VAL A 168 -6.91 9.80 -19.64
N GLU A 169 -7.59 10.92 -19.90
CA GLU A 169 -7.04 12.00 -20.70
C GLU A 169 -5.83 12.62 -19.97
N LYS A 170 -4.69 12.62 -20.67
CA LYS A 170 -3.38 12.86 -20.09
C LYS A 170 -3.19 14.31 -19.64
N GLU A 171 -3.48 15.27 -20.51
CA GLU A 171 -3.17 16.67 -20.24
C GLU A 171 -3.98 17.18 -19.05
N THR A 172 -5.25 16.82 -18.96
CA THR A 172 -6.14 17.14 -17.85
C THR A 172 -5.67 16.48 -16.56
N PHE A 173 -5.30 15.20 -16.59
CA PHE A 173 -4.82 14.52 -15.39
C PHE A 173 -3.49 15.07 -14.88
N GLU A 174 -2.61 15.51 -15.79
CA GLU A 174 -1.37 16.18 -15.42
C GLU A 174 -1.60 17.51 -14.67
N HIS A 175 -2.75 18.16 -14.84
CA HIS A 175 -3.12 19.35 -14.06
C HIS A 175 -3.80 19.01 -12.72
N CYS A 176 -4.10 17.73 -12.44
CA CYS A 176 -4.68 17.32 -11.18
C CYS A 176 -3.69 17.55 -10.02
N PRO A 177 -4.14 18.17 -8.90
CA PRO A 177 -3.36 18.22 -7.67
C PRO A 177 -2.96 16.81 -7.21
N SER A 178 -1.77 16.70 -6.61
CA SER A 178 -1.28 15.46 -6.02
C SER A 178 -1.52 15.48 -4.52
N ASP A 179 -2.36 14.59 -4.00
CA ASP A 179 -2.68 14.51 -2.57
C ASP A 179 -3.12 13.09 -2.18
N SER A 180 -3.00 12.72 -0.90
CA SER A 180 -3.55 11.45 -0.41
C SER A 180 -5.03 11.58 -0.06
N ILE A 181 -5.77 10.48 -0.11
CA ILE A 181 -7.19 10.46 0.31
C ILE A 181 -7.36 10.87 1.78
N ASP A 182 -6.37 10.55 2.61
CA ASP A 182 -6.32 10.91 4.01
C ASP A 182 -6.44 12.44 4.18
N TYR A 183 -5.54 13.20 3.55
CA TYR A 183 -5.53 14.67 3.63
C TYR A 183 -6.61 15.34 2.78
N ALA A 184 -6.91 14.78 1.60
CA ALA A 184 -7.85 15.38 0.67
C ALA A 184 -9.28 15.34 1.21
N VAL A 185 -9.65 14.28 1.95
CA VAL A 185 -11.02 13.99 2.37
C VAL A 185 -11.11 13.53 3.83
N MET A 186 -10.41 12.46 4.23
CA MET A 186 -10.69 11.77 5.49
C MET A 186 -10.43 12.63 6.73
N GLU A 187 -9.39 13.47 6.73
CA GLU A 187 -9.09 14.39 7.84
C GLU A 187 -10.10 15.54 7.98
N LYS A 188 -10.86 15.83 6.92
CA LYS A 188 -11.74 17.00 6.84
C LYS A 188 -13.22 16.65 7.00
N THR A 189 -13.58 15.40 6.68
CA THR A 189 -14.98 14.95 6.74
C THR A 189 -15.45 14.73 8.18
N SER A 190 -16.71 15.04 8.45
CA SER A 190 -17.37 14.71 9.71
C SER A 190 -17.97 13.31 9.73
N ASP A 191 -18.02 12.63 8.58
CA ASP A 191 -18.73 11.36 8.41
C ASP A 191 -17.80 10.15 8.41
N ALA A 192 -16.53 10.36 8.78
CA ALA A 192 -15.53 9.31 8.90
C ALA A 192 -15.80 8.41 10.11
N VAL A 193 -15.78 7.11 9.88
CA VAL A 193 -15.90 6.09 10.93
C VAL A 193 -14.78 5.07 10.80
N VAL A 194 -14.34 4.52 11.92
CA VAL A 194 -13.26 3.53 11.97
C VAL A 194 -13.75 2.21 12.54
N ILE A 195 -13.42 1.13 11.86
CA ILE A 195 -13.60 -0.24 12.33
C ILE A 195 -12.22 -0.76 12.77
N PRO A 196 -11.99 -0.93 14.09
CA PRO A 196 -10.75 -1.52 14.58
C PRO A 196 -10.73 -3.02 14.25
N ILE A 197 -9.63 -3.49 13.64
CA ILE A 197 -9.48 -4.87 13.18
C ILE A 197 -8.15 -5.48 13.63
N ASP A 198 -8.22 -6.76 14.00
CA ASP A 198 -7.07 -7.65 14.12
C ASP A 198 -7.03 -8.57 12.89
N ALA A 199 -6.35 -8.10 11.85
CA ALA A 199 -6.23 -8.81 10.56
C ALA A 199 -4.88 -9.50 10.37
N GLY A 200 -3.97 -9.45 11.36
CA GLY A 200 -2.56 -9.80 11.15
C GLY A 200 -1.97 -9.05 9.95
N TRP A 201 -2.24 -7.74 9.92
CA TRP A 201 -1.92 -6.85 8.81
C TRP A 201 -0.45 -6.41 8.85
N SER A 202 0.15 -6.24 7.69
CA SER A 202 1.45 -5.58 7.51
C SER A 202 1.45 -4.80 6.21
N ASP A 203 2.03 -3.60 6.23
CA ASP A 203 2.23 -2.76 5.04
C ASP A 203 3.31 -3.29 4.09
N VAL A 204 4.09 -4.28 4.53
CA VAL A 204 5.24 -4.84 3.81
C VAL A 204 6.21 -3.74 3.33
N GLY A 205 6.25 -2.61 4.05
CA GLY A 205 7.00 -1.42 3.63
C GLY A 205 8.52 -1.54 3.79
N SER A 206 8.99 -2.63 4.41
CA SER A 206 10.41 -2.86 4.69
C SER A 206 10.79 -4.34 4.70
N TRP A 207 12.08 -4.61 4.49
CA TRP A 207 12.62 -5.97 4.63
C TRP A 207 12.54 -6.50 6.07
N SER A 208 12.55 -5.62 7.07
CA SER A 208 12.23 -5.98 8.46
C SER A 208 10.79 -6.49 8.57
N SER A 209 9.81 -5.79 7.99
CA SER A 209 8.41 -6.22 7.96
C SER A 209 8.27 -7.58 7.28
N LEU A 210 9.01 -7.81 6.18
CA LEU A 210 9.06 -9.12 5.51
C LEU A 210 9.62 -10.23 6.40
N TRP A 211 10.66 -9.96 7.18
CA TRP A 211 11.20 -10.91 8.14
C TRP A 211 10.20 -11.23 9.25
N ASP A 212 9.51 -10.24 9.79
CA ASP A 212 8.50 -10.44 10.84
C ASP A 212 7.38 -11.36 10.37
N VAL A 213 6.91 -11.16 9.14
CA VAL A 213 5.77 -11.91 8.61
C VAL A 213 6.12 -13.29 8.05
N SER A 214 7.39 -13.54 7.73
CA SER A 214 7.85 -14.81 7.15
C SER A 214 8.05 -15.92 8.18
N GLU A 215 7.95 -17.16 7.71
CA GLU A 215 8.30 -18.35 8.48
C GLU A 215 9.81 -18.40 8.76
N LYS A 216 10.18 -18.74 10.00
CA LYS A 216 11.55 -18.71 10.50
C LYS A 216 12.02 -20.12 10.82
N ASP A 217 13.32 -20.37 10.63
CA ASP A 217 13.97 -21.60 11.08
C ASP A 217 14.20 -21.61 12.60
N THR A 218 14.82 -22.68 13.12
CA THR A 218 15.10 -22.84 14.55
C THR A 218 16.05 -21.79 15.14
N LEU A 219 16.78 -21.06 14.29
CA LEU A 219 17.72 -20.00 14.67
C LEU A 219 17.18 -18.60 14.33
N GLY A 220 15.90 -18.50 13.94
CA GLY A 220 15.25 -17.23 13.62
C GLY A 220 15.58 -16.68 12.23
N ASN A 221 16.21 -17.45 11.35
CA ASN A 221 16.47 -16.99 9.98
C ASN A 221 15.26 -17.22 9.08
N VAL A 222 15.06 -16.30 8.15
CA VAL A 222 14.19 -16.45 6.99
C VAL A 222 15.09 -16.71 5.80
N ASN A 223 14.94 -17.87 5.15
CA ASN A 223 15.75 -18.27 4.02
C ASN A 223 14.84 -18.48 2.79
N ILE A 224 14.96 -17.61 1.79
CA ILE A 224 14.21 -17.67 0.53
C ILE A 224 15.19 -17.90 -0.64
N GLY A 225 15.11 -19.08 -1.27
CA GLY A 225 16.01 -19.48 -2.37
C GLY A 225 17.05 -20.52 -1.94
N GLU A 226 18.10 -20.70 -2.74
CA GLU A 226 19.20 -21.61 -2.42
C GLU A 226 20.14 -20.95 -1.38
N ILE A 227 19.98 -21.34 -0.11
CA ILE A 227 20.70 -20.71 1.01
C ILE A 227 21.33 -21.76 1.92
N ILE A 228 22.58 -21.50 2.32
CA ILE A 228 23.30 -22.26 3.34
C ILE A 228 23.61 -21.32 4.52
N SER A 229 23.05 -21.61 5.68
CA SER A 229 23.26 -20.81 6.90
C SER A 229 23.95 -21.65 7.96
N ILE A 230 25.19 -21.29 8.32
CA ILE A 230 26.01 -21.97 9.33
C ILE A 230 26.24 -21.01 10.50
N ASN A 231 25.86 -21.40 11.71
CA ASN A 231 26.02 -20.58 12.92
C ASN A 231 25.51 -19.13 12.75
N SER A 232 24.43 -18.95 11.99
CA SER A 232 23.87 -17.63 11.67
C SER A 232 22.46 -17.53 12.26
N ASN A 233 22.11 -16.39 12.85
CA ASN A 233 20.89 -16.21 13.63
C ASN A 233 20.13 -14.96 13.21
N ASN A 234 18.80 -14.99 13.31
CA ASN A 234 17.93 -13.81 13.11
C ASN A 234 18.13 -13.09 11.77
N ASN A 235 18.55 -13.77 10.69
CA ASN A 235 18.80 -13.12 9.40
C ASN A 235 17.57 -13.19 8.48
N TYR A 236 17.45 -12.24 7.57
CA TYR A 236 16.57 -12.34 6.40
C TYR A 236 17.44 -12.49 5.15
N ILE A 237 17.43 -13.66 4.54
CA ILE A 237 18.25 -13.97 3.37
C ILE A 237 17.30 -14.33 2.24
N SER A 238 17.35 -13.56 1.16
CA SER A 238 16.57 -13.79 -0.05
C SER A 238 17.49 -13.76 -1.25
N SER A 239 17.45 -14.81 -2.06
CA SER A 239 18.24 -14.91 -3.29
C SER A 239 17.41 -15.52 -4.42
N ASP A 240 17.32 -14.80 -5.53
CA ASP A 240 16.65 -15.29 -6.76
C ASP A 240 17.64 -15.72 -7.85
N SER A 241 18.95 -15.42 -7.68
CA SER A 241 19.95 -15.51 -8.75
C SER A 241 21.11 -16.44 -8.45
N ALA A 242 21.46 -16.66 -7.18
CA ALA A 242 22.64 -17.45 -6.80
C ALA A 242 22.50 -18.15 -5.44
N LEU A 243 23.33 -19.16 -5.21
CA LEU A 243 23.52 -19.75 -3.88
C LEU A 243 24.13 -18.72 -2.94
N VAL A 244 23.49 -18.45 -1.80
CA VAL A 244 24.02 -17.57 -0.74
C VAL A 244 24.42 -18.39 0.47
N ALA A 245 25.68 -18.29 0.88
CA ALA A 245 26.19 -18.94 2.09
C ALA A 245 26.52 -17.91 3.18
N THR A 246 26.00 -18.10 4.39
CA THR A 246 26.26 -17.24 5.55
C THR A 246 26.91 -18.05 6.68
N ILE A 247 27.93 -17.46 7.32
CA ILE A 247 28.65 -18.09 8.42
C ILE A 247 28.83 -17.08 9.55
N GLY A 248 28.28 -17.35 10.73
CA GLY A 248 28.47 -16.50 11.91
C GLY A 248 27.75 -15.15 11.85
N LEU A 249 26.74 -14.98 10.99
CA LEU A 249 26.03 -13.72 10.81
C LEU A 249 24.84 -13.62 11.76
N ASP A 250 24.62 -12.45 12.34
CA ASP A 250 23.49 -12.18 13.22
C ASP A 250 22.80 -10.87 12.85
N ASN A 251 21.46 -10.90 12.83
CA ASN A 251 20.59 -9.75 12.59
C ASN A 251 20.85 -8.99 11.27
N LEU A 252 21.14 -9.70 10.19
CA LEU A 252 21.34 -9.11 8.86
C LEU A 252 20.17 -9.34 7.91
N VAL A 253 20.05 -8.44 6.94
CA VAL A 253 19.24 -8.57 5.74
C VAL A 253 20.19 -8.71 4.56
N VAL A 254 20.08 -9.80 3.81
CA VAL A 254 20.85 -10.12 2.61
C VAL A 254 19.88 -10.36 1.47
N ILE A 255 19.83 -9.44 0.51
CA ILE A 255 18.99 -9.55 -0.70
C ILE A 255 19.90 -9.65 -1.90
N ASN A 256 19.87 -10.79 -2.57
CA ASN A 256 20.63 -11.05 -3.77
C ASN A 256 19.67 -11.20 -4.96
N THR A 257 19.61 -10.18 -5.81
CA THR A 257 18.89 -10.23 -7.08
C THR A 257 19.84 -10.58 -8.22
N ASN A 258 19.34 -10.71 -9.45
CA ASN A 258 20.20 -10.92 -10.63
C ASN A 258 21.18 -9.77 -10.91
N ASP A 259 20.85 -8.56 -10.47
CA ASP A 259 21.55 -7.32 -10.81
C ASP A 259 22.15 -6.59 -9.60
N ALA A 260 21.81 -6.96 -8.37
CA ALA A 260 22.29 -6.27 -7.18
C ALA A 260 22.36 -7.18 -5.94
N LEU A 261 23.28 -6.83 -5.04
CA LEU A 261 23.38 -7.41 -3.70
C LEU A 261 23.23 -6.30 -2.66
N LEU A 262 22.23 -6.42 -1.80
CA LEU A 262 22.04 -5.58 -0.62
C LEU A 262 22.39 -6.38 0.63
N ILE A 263 23.27 -5.81 1.46
CA ILE A 263 23.55 -6.32 2.80
C ILE A 263 23.37 -5.16 3.77
N SER A 264 22.53 -5.33 4.78
CA SER A 264 22.30 -4.34 5.83
C SER A 264 22.06 -5.05 7.16
N THR A 265 22.29 -4.37 8.28
CA THR A 265 21.67 -4.79 9.54
C THR A 265 20.16 -4.55 9.44
N LYS A 266 19.38 -5.36 10.14
CA LYS A 266 17.91 -5.26 10.13
C LYS A 266 17.44 -3.88 10.60
N ASP A 267 18.12 -3.29 11.58
CA ASP A 267 17.79 -1.98 12.16
C ASP A 267 18.03 -0.79 11.20
N GLN A 268 18.90 -0.95 10.20
CA GLN A 268 19.23 0.12 9.24
C GLN A 268 18.58 -0.10 7.87
N VAL A 269 17.77 -1.13 7.70
CA VAL A 269 17.29 -1.49 6.36
C VAL A 269 16.38 -0.43 5.72
N GLN A 270 15.77 0.42 6.53
CA GLN A 270 14.99 1.60 6.10
C GLN A 270 15.84 2.62 5.33
N ASP A 271 17.16 2.64 5.54
CA ASP A 271 18.09 3.53 4.85
C ASP A 271 18.36 3.14 3.39
N VAL A 272 17.72 2.08 2.87
CA VAL A 272 17.82 1.69 1.45
C VAL A 272 17.49 2.85 0.50
N LYS A 273 16.62 3.77 0.91
CA LYS A 273 16.32 4.99 0.14
C LYS A 273 17.56 5.83 -0.14
N LYS A 274 18.52 5.90 0.80
CA LYS A 274 19.80 6.60 0.61
C LYS A 274 20.62 5.97 -0.50
N VAL A 275 20.59 4.63 -0.61
CA VAL A 275 21.24 3.90 -1.72
C VAL A 275 20.59 4.24 -3.05
N VAL A 276 19.25 4.24 -3.11
CA VAL A 276 18.52 4.62 -4.33
C VAL A 276 18.83 6.06 -4.77
N ASP A 277 18.92 6.99 -3.82
CA ASP A 277 19.26 8.38 -4.11
C ASP A 277 20.70 8.53 -4.61
N GLU A 278 21.64 7.73 -4.09
CA GLU A 278 23.01 7.68 -4.58
C GLU A 278 23.11 7.05 -5.99
N LEU A 279 22.32 6.00 -6.28
CA LEU A 279 22.22 5.41 -7.62
C LEU A 279 21.74 6.45 -8.64
N LYS A 280 20.73 7.27 -8.29
CA LYS A 280 20.26 8.38 -9.12
C LYS A 280 21.36 9.42 -9.34
N ARG A 281 22.06 9.82 -8.27
CA ARG A 281 23.15 10.81 -8.34
C ARG A 281 24.29 10.34 -9.25
N ARG A 282 24.62 9.05 -9.22
CA ARG A 282 25.64 8.43 -10.08
C ARG A 282 25.14 8.03 -11.47
N ASN A 283 23.85 8.23 -11.75
CA ASN A 283 23.19 7.84 -12.99
C ASN A 283 23.39 6.35 -13.36
N LEU A 284 23.37 5.47 -12.36
CA LEU A 284 23.47 4.02 -12.54
C LEU A 284 22.12 3.44 -12.98
N HIS A 285 22.11 2.40 -13.83
CA HIS A 285 20.87 1.89 -14.44
C HIS A 285 19.96 1.09 -13.47
N HIS A 286 20.53 0.54 -12.38
CA HIS A 286 19.87 -0.34 -11.40
C HIS A 286 18.59 0.22 -10.74
N TYR A 287 18.30 1.53 -10.82
CA TYR A 287 17.04 2.11 -10.30
C TYR A 287 15.96 2.31 -11.37
N ARG A 288 16.28 2.14 -12.66
CA ARG A 288 15.37 2.41 -13.79
C ARG A 288 14.96 1.16 -14.55
N GLN A 289 15.87 0.20 -14.67
CA GLN A 289 15.67 -1.00 -15.48
C GLN A 289 15.94 -2.22 -14.60
N HIS A 290 14.87 -2.97 -14.35
CA HIS A 290 15.00 -4.29 -13.78
C HIS A 290 15.49 -5.23 -14.89
N SER A 291 16.47 -6.09 -14.58
CA SER A 291 17.02 -7.08 -15.52
C SER A 291 15.96 -7.98 -16.15
N SER A 292 14.82 -8.16 -15.48
CA SER A 292 13.64 -8.84 -16.04
C SER A 292 12.49 -7.88 -16.36
N SER A 293 11.95 -7.95 -17.58
CA SER A 293 10.74 -7.23 -17.99
C SER A 293 9.62 -8.16 -18.45
N TYR A 294 8.41 -7.92 -17.96
CA TYR A 294 7.21 -8.63 -18.41
C TYR A 294 6.65 -7.98 -19.68
N ARG A 295 6.27 -8.83 -20.64
CA ARG A 295 5.62 -8.47 -21.90
C ARG A 295 4.32 -9.26 -22.03
N PRO A 296 3.36 -8.79 -22.84
CA PRO A 296 2.10 -9.52 -23.08
C PRO A 296 2.30 -10.97 -23.56
N TRP A 297 3.47 -11.29 -24.14
CA TRP A 297 3.81 -12.59 -24.72
C TRP A 297 4.86 -13.38 -23.91
N GLY A 298 5.36 -12.86 -22.78
CA GLY A 298 6.37 -13.59 -21.99
C GLY A 298 7.19 -12.72 -21.04
N LYS A 299 8.29 -13.29 -20.53
CA LYS A 299 9.28 -12.62 -19.68
C LYS A 299 10.60 -12.51 -20.46
N ILE A 300 11.16 -11.31 -20.54
CA ILE A 300 12.52 -11.08 -21.05
C ILE A 300 13.41 -10.90 -19.84
N CYS A 301 14.57 -11.55 -19.81
CA CYS A 301 15.64 -11.27 -18.85
C CYS A 301 16.89 -10.87 -19.63
N ASP A 302 17.39 -9.67 -19.37
CA ASP A 302 18.70 -9.23 -19.83
C ASP A 302 19.74 -10.00 -19.02
N ILE A 303 20.58 -10.76 -19.72
CA ILE A 303 21.58 -11.66 -19.13
C ILE A 303 22.92 -10.92 -18.96
N ASP A 304 23.26 -10.02 -19.88
CA ASP A 304 24.48 -9.21 -19.84
C ASP A 304 24.30 -7.92 -20.67
N SER A 305 25.12 -6.90 -20.40
CA SER A 305 25.18 -5.67 -21.20
C SER A 305 26.60 -5.10 -21.19
N GLY A 306 27.19 -4.87 -22.37
CA GLY A 306 28.54 -4.32 -22.51
C GLY A 306 28.96 -4.10 -23.95
N GLU A 307 30.12 -3.46 -24.18
CA GLU A 307 30.63 -3.18 -25.53
C GLU A 307 31.01 -4.45 -26.32
N HIS A 308 31.04 -5.60 -25.64
CA HIS A 308 31.41 -6.91 -26.18
C HIS A 308 30.34 -8.00 -25.93
N TYR A 309 29.12 -7.60 -25.56
CA TYR A 309 27.94 -8.48 -25.37
C TYR A 309 26.74 -7.95 -26.16
#